data_AF-A0A6I4ZT77-F1
#
_entry.id   AF-A0A6I4ZT77-F1
#
_cell.length_a   1.000
_cell.length_b   1.000
_cell.length_c   1.000
_cell.angle_alpha   90.00
_cell.angle_beta   90.00
_cell.angle_gamma   90.00
#
_symmetry.space_group_name_H-M   'P 1'
#
loop_
_entity.id
_entity.type
_entity.pdbx_description
1 polymer ?
#
loop_
_entity_poly.entity_id
_entity_poly.type
_entity_poly.pdbx_seq_one_letter_code
_entity_poly.pdbx_strand_id
1 'polypeptide(L)'
;MSTQEYFGVPINRTQANAIYTDAMSRMYGLVALGVVTTGATIWIGDMTGVGDVFFSLGIIGWLLMIGIMFGTLMAANAVVARGNTALGTVLYLAFTGIEGLFLSPILQAFTGEMIGMAFLLTGGLFVAMSAIGMTTKRDLSKWGPMLLIGLVGLIIISLINMLLIQSSGLFLLINLLLLPLFLALTVWETKQMKELAQEAAMQGDQKAATQVAVIGSIGLYLNVLNIFLIVLNLLGFASSD
;
A
#
# COMPACT_ATOMS: atom_id res chain seq x y z
N MET A 1 -3.37 -24.73 -43.88
CA MET A 1 -3.50 -24.07 -42.57
C MET A 1 -2.38 -23.03 -42.52
N SER A 2 -2.69 -21.77 -42.84
CA SER A 2 -1.71 -20.69 -42.90
C SER A 2 -1.49 -20.13 -41.49
N THR A 3 -0.28 -20.28 -40.97
CA THR A 3 0.22 -19.52 -39.83
C THR A 3 0.31 -18.05 -40.25
N GLN A 4 -0.70 -17.26 -39.88
CA GLN A 4 -0.56 -15.81 -39.85
C GLN A 4 0.40 -15.47 -38.72
N GLU A 5 1.67 -15.35 -39.07
CA GLU A 5 2.67 -14.67 -38.28
C GLU A 5 2.18 -13.22 -38.14
N TYR A 6 1.60 -12.89 -36.98
CA TYR A 6 1.29 -11.52 -36.61
C TYR A 6 2.61 -10.77 -36.52
N PHE A 7 3.10 -10.27 -37.64
CA PHE A 7 4.11 -9.22 -37.69
C PHE A 7 3.46 -7.97 -37.10
N GLY A 8 3.48 -7.86 -35.76
CA GLY A 8 3.15 -6.63 -35.06
C GLY A 8 4.08 -5.53 -35.58
N VAL A 9 3.50 -4.39 -35.94
CA VAL A 9 4.27 -3.20 -36.31
C VAL A 9 5.27 -2.92 -35.17
N PRO A 10 6.58 -2.80 -35.45
CA PRO A 10 7.56 -2.54 -34.40
C PRO A 10 7.19 -1.24 -33.71
N ILE A 11 7.00 -1.34 -32.40
CA ILE A 11 6.52 -0.24 -31.56
C ILE A 11 7.63 0.80 -31.52
N ASN A 12 7.32 2.03 -31.95
CA ASN A 12 8.32 3.09 -31.90
C ASN A 12 8.63 3.41 -30.44
N ARG A 13 9.91 3.67 -30.12
CA ARG A 13 10.40 4.01 -28.77
C ARG A 13 9.59 5.14 -28.13
N THR A 14 9.12 6.11 -28.91
CA THR A 14 8.26 7.19 -28.42
C THR A 14 6.93 6.68 -27.87
N GLN A 15 6.31 5.70 -28.53
CA GLN A 15 5.05 5.11 -28.09
C GLN A 15 5.26 4.27 -26.82
N ALA A 16 6.30 3.43 -26.79
CA ALA A 16 6.64 2.66 -25.59
C ALA A 16 6.91 3.58 -24.38
N ASN A 17 7.65 4.68 -24.58
CA ASN A 17 7.91 5.65 -23.52
C ASN A 17 6.63 6.32 -23.02
N ALA A 18 5.66 6.60 -23.89
CA ALA A 18 4.37 7.17 -23.50
C ALA A 18 3.56 6.20 -22.63
N ILE A 19 3.47 4.92 -23.03
CA ILE A 19 2.78 3.85 -22.27
C ILE A 19 3.41 3.70 -20.88
N TYR A 20 4.74 3.59 -20.83
CA TYR A 20 5.48 3.48 -19.57
C TYR A 20 5.25 4.69 -18.65
N THR A 21 5.32 5.90 -19.19
CA THR A 21 5.15 7.13 -18.41
C THR A 21 3.72 7.28 -17.88
N ASP A 22 2.70 6.95 -18.68
CA ASP A 22 1.30 6.91 -18.22
C ASP A 22 1.13 5.88 -17.09
N ALA A 23 1.67 4.67 -17.23
CA ALA A 23 1.56 3.65 -16.18
C ALA A 23 2.19 4.10 -14.85
N MET A 24 3.42 4.63 -14.89
CA MET A 24 4.11 5.06 -13.67
C MET A 24 3.44 6.28 -13.02
N SER A 25 3.06 7.29 -13.80
CA SER A 25 2.37 8.48 -13.28
C SER A 25 1.00 8.13 -12.70
N ARG A 26 0.24 7.24 -13.36
CA ARG A 26 -1.03 6.70 -12.86
C ARG A 26 -0.85 5.94 -11.56
N MET A 27 0.18 5.10 -11.46
CA MET A 27 0.49 4.34 -10.24
C MET A 27 0.69 5.28 -9.04
N TYR A 28 1.60 6.25 -9.14
CA TYR A 28 1.84 7.20 -8.06
C TYR A 28 0.65 8.14 -7.80
N GLY A 29 -0.09 8.52 -8.84
CA GLY A 29 -1.33 9.29 -8.70
C GLY A 29 -2.38 8.54 -7.90
N LEU A 30 -2.54 7.23 -8.14
CA LEU A 30 -3.43 6.37 -7.38
C LEU A 30 -2.96 6.14 -5.93
N VAL A 31 -1.65 6.05 -5.68
CA VAL A 31 -1.11 6.03 -4.30
C VAL A 31 -1.52 7.32 -3.57
N ALA A 32 -1.26 8.48 -4.18
CA ALA A 32 -1.61 9.77 -3.60
C ALA A 32 -3.13 9.91 -3.36
N LEU A 33 -3.95 9.49 -4.32
CA LEU A 33 -5.41 9.48 -4.17
C LEU A 33 -5.87 8.57 -3.04
N GLY A 34 -5.28 7.39 -2.88
CA GLY A 34 -5.57 6.50 -1.75
C GLY A 34 -5.28 7.19 -0.42
N VAL A 35 -4.07 7.74 -0.27
CA VAL A 35 -3.66 8.46 0.95
C VAL A 35 -4.58 9.64 1.27
N VAL A 36 -4.95 10.44 0.27
CA VAL A 36 -5.90 11.55 0.44
C VAL A 36 -7.27 11.05 0.83
N THR A 37 -7.74 9.95 0.22
CA THR A 37 -9.03 9.34 0.55
C THR A 37 -9.05 8.85 1.99
N THR A 38 -8.00 8.17 2.45
CA THR A 38 -7.84 7.72 3.85
C THR A 38 -7.86 8.90 4.80
N GLY A 39 -7.08 9.96 4.53
CA GLY A 39 -7.06 11.17 5.37
C GLY A 39 -8.42 11.85 5.45
N ALA A 40 -9.13 11.95 4.33
CA ALA A 40 -10.47 12.53 4.27
C ALA A 40 -11.48 11.69 5.07
N THR A 41 -11.43 10.36 4.97
CA THR A 41 -12.36 9.50 5.69
C THR A 41 -12.03 9.35 7.17
N ILE A 42 -10.76 9.51 7.59
CA ILE A 42 -10.40 9.69 9.00
C ILE A 42 -11.15 10.89 9.57
N TRP A 43 -11.07 12.04 8.90
CA TRP A 43 -11.74 13.27 9.33
C TRP A 43 -13.27 13.12 9.36
N ILE A 44 -13.86 12.49 8.34
CA ILE A 44 -15.30 12.18 8.32
C ILE A 44 -15.68 11.22 9.46
N GLY A 45 -14.86 10.21 9.75
CA GLY A 45 -15.08 9.26 10.83
C GLY A 45 -15.19 9.96 12.19
N ASP A 46 -14.30 10.92 12.43
CA ASP A 46 -14.30 11.73 13.65
C ASP A 46 -15.56 12.57 13.80
N MET A 47 -16.03 13.18 12.69
CA MET A 47 -17.25 13.98 12.70
C MET A 47 -18.54 13.17 12.85
N THR A 48 -18.54 11.93 12.35
CA THR A 48 -19.75 11.10 12.28
C THR A 48 -19.94 10.19 13.49
N GLY A 49 -18.96 10.12 14.39
CA GLY A 49 -19.03 9.22 15.55
C GLY A 49 -18.99 7.74 15.15
N VAL A 50 -18.39 7.40 14.00
CA VAL A 50 -18.26 5.99 13.57
C VAL A 50 -17.52 5.14 14.63
N GLY A 51 -16.63 5.79 15.40
CA GLY A 51 -16.00 5.23 16.60
C GLY A 51 -16.99 4.63 17.60
N ASP A 52 -18.06 5.36 17.92
CA ASP A 52 -19.07 4.93 18.90
C ASP A 52 -19.80 3.66 18.45
N VAL A 53 -20.03 3.52 17.14
CA VAL A 53 -20.62 2.32 16.55
C VAL A 53 -19.69 1.11 16.74
N PHE A 54 -18.39 1.28 16.50
CA PHE A 54 -17.40 0.21 16.72
C PHE A 54 -17.35 -0.23 18.18
N PHE A 55 -17.31 0.73 19.10
CA PHE A 55 -17.28 0.43 20.52
C PHE A 55 -18.58 -0.22 21.00
N SER A 56 -19.74 0.22 20.51
CA SER A 56 -21.04 -0.36 20.86
C SER A 56 -21.18 -1.82 20.40
N LEU A 57 -20.59 -2.18 19.24
CA LEU A 57 -20.61 -3.55 18.72
C LEU A 57 -19.50 -4.43 19.32
N GLY A 58 -18.58 -3.83 20.09
CA GLY A 58 -17.43 -4.51 20.68
C GLY A 58 -16.58 -5.23 19.63
N ILE A 59 -16.01 -6.38 20.00
CA ILE A 59 -15.13 -7.17 19.13
C ILE A 59 -15.77 -7.54 17.78
N ILE A 60 -17.10 -7.71 17.75
CA ILE A 60 -17.83 -8.07 16.52
C ILE A 60 -17.76 -6.92 15.52
N GLY A 61 -17.90 -5.66 15.97
CA GLY A 61 -17.79 -4.49 15.10
C GLY A 61 -16.42 -4.39 14.43
N TRP A 62 -15.35 -4.58 15.21
CA TRP A 62 -13.98 -4.57 14.70
C TRP A 62 -13.73 -5.69 13.67
N LEU A 63 -14.14 -6.92 13.97
CA LEU A 63 -13.97 -8.06 13.07
C LEU A 63 -14.76 -7.92 11.77
N LEU A 64 -15.98 -7.39 11.84
CA LEU A 64 -16.79 -7.10 10.64
C LEU A 64 -16.11 -6.09 9.73
N MET A 65 -15.58 -5.00 10.30
CA MET A 65 -14.91 -3.97 9.52
C MET A 65 -13.62 -4.48 8.87
N ILE A 66 -12.83 -5.26 9.61
CA ILE A 66 -11.66 -5.96 9.07
C ILE A 66 -12.09 -6.87 7.90
N GLY A 67 -13.15 -7.66 8.07
CA GLY A 67 -13.67 -8.53 7.02
C GLY A 67 -14.11 -7.78 5.77
N ILE A 68 -14.81 -6.65 5.92
CA ILE A 68 -15.22 -5.78 4.80
C ILE A 68 -14.00 -5.19 4.09
N MET A 69 -13.03 -4.70 4.86
CA MET A 69 -11.82 -4.07 4.33
C MET A 69 -10.96 -5.08 3.54
N PHE A 70 -10.68 -6.24 4.12
CA PHE A 70 -9.96 -7.33 3.41
C PHE A 70 -10.76 -7.85 2.21
N GLY A 71 -12.07 -8.03 2.34
CA GLY A 71 -12.93 -8.48 1.24
C GLY A 71 -12.91 -7.50 0.06
N THR A 72 -12.94 -6.19 0.34
CA THR A 72 -12.90 -5.14 -0.68
C THR A 72 -11.53 -5.09 -1.36
N LEU A 73 -10.45 -5.21 -0.60
CA LEU A 73 -9.07 -5.29 -1.13
C LEU A 73 -8.86 -6.53 -2.03
N MET A 74 -9.37 -7.69 -1.59
CA MET A 74 -9.31 -8.92 -2.38
C MET A 74 -10.15 -8.80 -3.65
N ALA A 75 -11.34 -8.20 -3.56
CA ALA A 75 -12.19 -7.95 -4.72
C ALA A 75 -11.51 -7.01 -5.73
N ALA A 76 -10.88 -5.93 -5.27
CA ALA A 76 -10.11 -5.01 -6.11
C ALA A 76 -9.02 -5.77 -6.89
N ASN A 77 -8.18 -6.54 -6.21
CA ASN A 77 -7.14 -7.33 -6.86
C ASN A 77 -7.71 -8.36 -7.84
N ALA A 78 -8.79 -9.05 -7.48
CA ALA A 78 -9.41 -10.07 -8.31
C ALA A 78 -10.00 -9.51 -9.62
N VAL A 79 -10.67 -8.35 -9.58
CA VAL A 79 -11.24 -7.74 -10.80
C VAL A 79 -10.16 -7.14 -11.69
N VAL A 80 -9.08 -6.59 -11.10
CA VAL A 80 -7.92 -6.10 -11.85
C VAL A 80 -7.20 -7.25 -12.56
N ALA A 81 -7.02 -8.39 -11.87
CA ALA A 81 -6.44 -9.60 -12.46
C ALA A 81 -7.27 -10.14 -13.63
N ARG A 82 -8.59 -9.89 -13.66
CA ARG A 82 -9.50 -10.22 -14.76
C ARG A 82 -9.57 -9.14 -15.85
N GLY A 83 -8.74 -8.10 -15.75
CA GLY A 83 -8.63 -7.02 -16.74
C GLY A 83 -9.58 -5.82 -16.53
N ASN A 84 -10.39 -5.80 -15.48
CA ASN A 84 -11.26 -4.66 -15.17
C ASN A 84 -10.57 -3.67 -14.22
N THR A 85 -9.66 -2.87 -14.78
CA THR A 85 -8.88 -1.87 -14.04
C THR A 85 -9.73 -0.74 -13.47
N ALA A 86 -10.79 -0.33 -14.18
CA ALA A 86 -11.69 0.73 -13.73
C ALA A 86 -12.45 0.35 -12.45
N LEU A 87 -13.10 -0.83 -12.45
CA LEU A 87 -13.75 -1.34 -11.24
C LEU A 87 -12.72 -1.61 -10.13
N GLY A 88 -11.54 -2.10 -10.50
CA GLY A 88 -10.41 -2.27 -9.60
C GLY A 88 -10.02 -1.01 -8.86
N THR A 89 -9.89 0.11 -9.58
CA THR A 89 -9.61 1.43 -8.99
C THR A 89 -10.73 1.89 -8.07
N VAL A 90 -12.00 1.70 -8.46
CA VAL A 90 -13.14 2.06 -7.60
C VAL A 90 -13.13 1.27 -6.30
N LEU A 91 -12.91 -0.05 -6.37
CA LEU A 91 -12.83 -0.91 -5.18
C LEU A 91 -11.60 -0.59 -4.33
N TYR A 92 -10.47 -0.27 -4.94
CA TYR A 92 -9.29 0.21 -4.23
C TYR A 92 -9.58 1.50 -3.45
N LEU A 93 -10.20 2.50 -4.09
CA LEU A 93 -10.56 3.74 -3.40
C LEU A 93 -11.59 3.51 -2.29
N ALA A 94 -12.58 2.63 -2.53
CA ALA A 94 -13.51 2.21 -1.49
C ALA A 94 -12.77 1.56 -0.30
N PHE A 95 -11.81 0.68 -0.57
CA PHE A 95 -10.94 0.08 0.45
C PHE A 95 -10.18 1.15 1.25
N THR A 96 -9.52 2.11 0.60
CA THR A 96 -8.79 3.19 1.30
C THR A 96 -9.72 4.08 2.13
N GLY A 97 -10.95 4.32 1.65
CA GLY A 97 -11.95 5.07 2.38
C GLY A 97 -12.45 4.33 3.63
N ILE A 98 -12.76 3.04 3.49
CA ILE A 98 -13.16 2.16 4.60
C ILE A 98 -12.04 2.07 5.65
N GLU A 99 -10.80 1.95 5.20
CA GLU A 99 -9.63 1.92 6.08
C GLU A 99 -9.48 3.23 6.86
N GLY A 100 -9.66 4.40 6.25
CA GLY A 100 -9.62 5.66 6.99
C GLY A 100 -10.73 5.77 8.05
N LEU A 101 -11.94 5.25 7.79
CA LEU A 101 -12.99 5.14 8.81
C LEU A 101 -12.60 4.19 9.95
N PHE A 102 -11.93 3.09 9.64
CA PHE A 102 -11.40 2.14 10.62
C PHE A 102 -10.29 2.77 11.48
N LEU A 103 -9.43 3.59 10.88
CA LEU A 103 -8.32 4.25 11.56
C LEU A 103 -8.75 5.45 12.40
N SER A 104 -9.87 6.11 12.07
CA SER A 104 -10.39 7.28 12.81
C SER A 104 -10.35 7.09 14.34
N PRO A 105 -11.03 6.09 14.94
CA PRO A 105 -11.01 5.90 16.40
C PRO A 105 -9.63 5.50 16.95
N ILE A 106 -8.77 4.89 16.13
CA ILE A 106 -7.41 4.50 16.53
C ILE A 106 -6.51 5.74 16.64
N LEU A 107 -6.65 6.68 15.70
CA LEU A 107 -5.82 7.89 15.65
C LEU A 107 -6.16 8.92 16.74
N GLN A 108 -7.32 8.80 17.40
CA GLN A 108 -7.66 9.62 18.56
C GLN A 108 -6.70 9.42 19.75
N ALA A 109 -5.93 8.32 19.77
CA ALA A 109 -4.89 8.10 20.77
C ALA A 109 -3.64 8.98 20.57
N PHE A 110 -3.52 9.68 19.44
CA PHE A 110 -2.35 10.49 19.08
C PHE A 110 -2.71 11.95 18.94
N THR A 111 -1.74 12.84 19.16
CA THR A 111 -1.93 14.27 18.93
C THR A 111 -1.88 14.60 17.43
N GLY A 112 -2.53 15.68 17.02
CA GLY A 112 -2.46 16.18 15.63
C GLY A 112 -1.02 16.50 15.19
N GLU A 113 -0.15 16.93 16.10
CA GLU A 113 1.27 17.17 15.83
C GLU A 113 2.01 15.86 15.50
N MET A 114 1.79 14.79 16.27
CA MET A 114 2.39 13.47 16.00
C MET A 114 1.92 12.92 14.66
N ILE A 115 0.62 13.05 14.36
CA ILE A 115 0.03 12.61 13.08
C ILE A 115 0.68 13.38 11.92
N GLY A 116 0.79 14.70 12.03
CA GLY A 116 1.42 15.54 11.01
C GLY A 116 2.90 15.19 10.78
N MET A 117 3.65 14.98 11.87
CA MET A 117 5.06 14.61 11.78
C MET A 117 5.26 13.21 11.19
N ALA A 118 4.43 12.24 11.59
CA ALA A 118 4.45 10.89 11.01
C ALA A 118 4.15 10.93 9.51
N PHE A 119 3.17 11.73 9.08
CA PHE A 119 2.83 11.90 7.67
C PHE A 119 4.00 12.47 6.85
N LEU A 120 4.67 13.52 7.34
CA LEU A 120 5.82 14.12 6.66
C LEU A 120 7.01 13.16 6.57
N LEU A 121 7.32 12.46 7.65
CA LEU A 121 8.40 11.47 7.67
C LEU A 121 8.12 10.32 6.72
N THR A 122 6.90 9.78 6.74
CA THR A 122 6.48 8.71 5.83
C THR A 122 6.54 9.16 4.37
N GLY A 123 6.05 10.36 4.05
CA GLY A 123 6.12 10.89 2.69
C GLY A 123 7.57 11.01 2.20
N GLY A 124 8.46 11.54 3.04
CA GLY A 124 9.89 11.65 2.73
C GLY A 124 10.55 10.27 2.53
N LEU A 125 10.29 9.33 3.43
CA LEU A 125 10.80 7.96 3.35
C LEU A 125 10.29 7.23 2.10
N PHE A 126 8.98 7.31 1.82
CA PHE A 126 8.38 6.70 0.64
C PHE A 126 8.98 7.25 -0.64
N VAL A 127 9.05 8.58 -0.79
CA VAL A 127 9.64 9.21 -1.99
C VAL A 127 11.10 8.81 -2.16
N ALA A 128 11.89 8.82 -1.07
CA ALA A 128 13.29 8.40 -1.12
C ALA A 128 13.44 6.93 -1.53
N MET A 129 12.68 6.02 -0.92
CA MET A 129 12.76 4.59 -1.20
C MET A 129 12.23 4.25 -2.60
N SER A 130 11.14 4.87 -3.05
CA SER A 130 10.66 4.74 -4.41
C SER A 130 11.66 5.27 -5.42
N ALA A 131 12.33 6.40 -5.16
CA ALA A 131 13.40 6.90 -6.03
C ALA A 131 14.56 5.89 -6.13
N ILE A 132 14.93 5.24 -5.03
CA ILE A 132 15.92 4.15 -5.04
C ILE A 132 15.41 2.96 -5.87
N GLY A 133 14.17 2.52 -5.69
CA GLY A 133 13.57 1.44 -6.49
C GLY A 133 13.53 1.75 -7.99
N MET A 134 13.28 3.02 -8.35
CA MET A 134 13.28 3.49 -9.73
C MET A 134 14.67 3.51 -10.37
N THR A 135 15.73 3.72 -9.59
CA THR A 135 17.09 3.96 -10.12
C THR A 135 18.04 2.78 -9.93
N THR A 136 17.74 1.87 -8.99
CA THR A 136 18.64 0.78 -8.65
C THR A 136 18.79 -0.25 -9.77
N LYS A 137 20.03 -0.58 -10.07
CA LYS A 137 20.41 -1.61 -11.07
C LYS A 137 20.66 -2.98 -10.44
N ARG A 138 20.65 -3.09 -9.10
CA ARG A 138 20.87 -4.36 -8.39
C ARG A 138 19.72 -5.31 -8.66
N ASP A 139 19.99 -6.56 -8.98
CA ASP A 139 18.96 -7.59 -9.05
C ASP A 139 18.33 -7.79 -7.66
N LEU A 140 17.01 -7.54 -7.55
CA LEU A 140 16.24 -7.69 -6.31
C LEU A 140 15.25 -8.86 -6.39
N SER A 141 15.34 -9.72 -7.42
CA SER A 141 14.42 -10.87 -7.60
C SER A 141 14.31 -11.75 -6.35
N LYS A 142 15.41 -11.92 -5.61
CA LYS A 142 15.46 -12.72 -4.38
C LYS A 142 14.86 -12.03 -3.16
N TRP A 143 14.64 -10.71 -3.19
CA TRP A 143 14.14 -9.96 -2.04
C TRP A 143 12.68 -10.27 -1.75
N GLY A 144 11.83 -10.43 -2.77
CA GLY A 144 10.39 -10.67 -2.60
C GLY A 144 10.07 -11.80 -1.62
N PRO A 145 10.55 -13.04 -1.85
CA PRO A 145 10.30 -14.15 -0.92
C PRO A 145 10.86 -13.92 0.49
N MET A 146 12.05 -13.32 0.60
CA MET A 146 12.69 -13.07 1.89
C MET A 146 11.90 -12.03 2.71
N LEU A 147 11.49 -10.94 2.07
CA LEU A 147 10.68 -9.89 2.69
C LEU A 147 9.30 -10.40 3.08
N LEU A 148 8.68 -11.25 2.25
CA LEU A 148 7.38 -11.86 2.57
C LEU A 148 7.47 -12.77 3.80
N ILE A 149 8.50 -13.61 3.91
CA ILE A 149 8.72 -14.46 5.09
C ILE A 149 8.93 -13.59 6.33
N GLY A 150 9.76 -12.54 6.23
CA GLY A 150 9.99 -11.61 7.33
C GLY A 150 8.71 -10.88 7.75
N LEU A 151 7.91 -10.43 6.78
CA LEU A 151 6.64 -9.75 7.02
C LEU A 151 5.66 -10.65 7.75
N VAL A 152 5.44 -11.86 7.24
CA VAL A 152 4.54 -12.84 7.88
C VAL A 152 5.02 -13.18 9.29
N GLY A 153 6.33 -13.38 9.48
CA GLY A 153 6.92 -13.61 10.80
C GLY A 153 6.64 -12.47 11.78
N LEU A 154 6.85 -11.21 11.37
CA LEU A 154 6.59 -10.05 12.22
C LEU A 154 5.09 -9.83 12.49
N ILE A 155 4.21 -10.13 11.53
CA ILE A 155 2.74 -10.10 11.74
C ILE A 155 2.32 -11.14 12.79
N ILE A 156 2.85 -12.36 12.71
CA ILE A 156 2.53 -13.40 13.70
C ILE A 156 3.02 -12.96 15.10
N ILE A 157 4.24 -12.44 15.19
CA ILE A 157 4.80 -11.94 16.45
C ILE A 157 3.98 -10.74 16.98
N SER A 158 3.52 -9.84 16.12
CA SER A 158 2.67 -8.71 16.54
C SER A 158 1.32 -9.17 17.07
N LEU A 159 0.70 -10.19 16.45
CA LEU A 159 -0.55 -10.77 16.94
C LEU A 159 -0.36 -11.49 18.29
N ILE A 160 0.73 -12.24 18.45
CA ILE A 160 1.08 -12.88 19.74
C ILE A 160 1.31 -11.81 20.81
N ASN A 161 2.01 -10.72 20.49
CA ASN A 161 2.22 -9.64 21.45
C ASN A 161 0.90 -8.96 21.82
N MET A 162 0.02 -8.69 20.85
CA MET A 162 -1.27 -8.04 21.10
C MET A 162 -2.20 -8.91 21.96
N LEU A 163 -2.26 -10.22 21.70
CA LEU A 163 -3.26 -11.10 22.33
C LEU A 163 -2.77 -11.80 23.60
N LEU A 164 -1.47 -12.09 23.72
CA LEU A 164 -0.93 -12.96 24.77
C LEU A 164 0.11 -12.27 25.67
N ILE A 165 1.11 -11.61 25.08
CA ILE A 165 2.28 -11.11 25.84
C ILE A 165 2.05 -9.68 26.39
N GLN A 166 1.46 -8.80 25.59
CA GLN A 166 1.17 -7.40 25.89
C GLN A 166 2.40 -6.61 26.38
N SER A 167 3.57 -6.87 25.80
CA SER A 167 4.83 -6.22 26.18
C SER A 167 5.07 -4.95 25.35
N SER A 168 5.29 -3.82 26.05
CA SER A 168 5.67 -2.54 25.44
C SER A 168 7.07 -2.58 24.81
N GLY A 169 8.04 -3.26 25.44
CA GLY A 169 9.38 -3.45 24.87
C GLY A 169 9.37 -4.30 23.61
N LEU A 170 8.55 -5.36 23.57
CA LEU A 170 8.38 -6.17 22.36
C LEU A 170 7.65 -5.38 21.25
N PHE A 171 6.65 -4.56 21.62
CA PHE A 171 5.98 -3.67 20.68
C PHE A 171 6.95 -2.69 20.00
N LEU A 172 7.84 -2.06 20.77
CA LEU A 172 8.89 -1.18 20.24
C LEU A 172 9.81 -1.95 19.28
N LEU A 173 10.31 -3.11 19.68
CA LEU A 173 11.20 -3.93 18.86
C LEU A 173 10.55 -4.34 17.53
N ILE A 174 9.28 -4.75 17.56
CA ILE A 174 8.52 -5.11 16.35
C ILE A 174 8.46 -3.92 15.39
N ASN A 175 8.10 -2.73 15.87
CA ASN A 175 8.02 -1.52 15.03
C ASN A 175 9.38 -1.14 14.45
N LEU A 176 10.46 -1.25 15.23
CA LEU A 176 11.84 -1.01 14.76
C LEU A 176 12.29 -2.00 13.68
N LEU A 177 11.78 -3.22 13.66
CA LEU A 177 12.04 -4.22 12.62
C LEU A 177 11.13 -4.06 11.40
N LEU A 178 9.86 -3.69 11.62
CA LEU A 178 8.89 -3.46 10.54
C LEU A 178 9.28 -2.25 9.68
N LEU A 179 9.80 -1.17 10.27
CA LEU A 179 10.16 0.03 9.52
C LEU A 179 11.15 -0.26 8.37
N PRO A 180 12.37 -0.79 8.60
CA PRO A 180 13.28 -1.11 7.51
C PRO A 180 12.75 -2.20 6.57
N LEU A 181 11.90 -3.12 7.07
CA LEU A 181 11.25 -4.12 6.22
C LEU A 181 10.31 -3.47 5.20
N PHE A 182 9.45 -2.54 5.62
CA PHE A 182 8.55 -1.83 4.71
C PHE A 182 9.28 -0.85 3.78
N LEU A 183 10.39 -0.25 4.24
CA LEU A 183 11.27 0.52 3.35
C LEU A 183 11.89 -0.38 2.26
N ALA A 184 12.34 -1.57 2.61
CA ALA A 184 12.88 -2.55 1.65
C ALA A 184 11.79 -3.08 0.69
N LEU A 185 10.57 -3.34 1.19
CA LEU A 185 9.40 -3.67 0.36
C LEU A 185 9.10 -2.54 -0.63
N THR A 186 9.12 -1.28 -0.18
CA THR A 186 8.88 -0.12 -1.07
C THR A 186 9.88 -0.07 -2.22
N VAL A 187 11.17 -0.30 -1.94
CA VAL A 187 12.22 -0.38 -2.98
C VAL A 187 11.95 -1.53 -3.93
N TRP A 188 11.68 -2.73 -3.41
CA TRP A 188 11.45 -3.94 -4.19
C TRP A 188 10.20 -3.82 -5.07
N GLU A 189 9.07 -3.41 -4.51
CA GLU A 189 7.80 -3.25 -5.23
C GLU A 189 7.89 -2.16 -6.29
N THR A 190 8.50 -1.00 -5.97
CA THR A 190 8.71 0.06 -6.96
C THR A 190 9.51 -0.45 -8.15
N LYS A 191 10.58 -1.20 -7.88
CA LYS A 191 11.40 -1.80 -8.94
C LYS A 191 10.61 -2.82 -9.75
N GLN A 192 9.89 -3.72 -9.09
CA GLN A 192 9.12 -4.77 -9.73
C GLN A 192 8.05 -4.18 -10.66
N MET A 193 7.32 -3.15 -10.20
CA MET A 193 6.29 -2.48 -11.00
C MET A 193 6.90 -1.72 -12.18
N LYS A 194 8.07 -1.08 -11.99
CA LYS A 194 8.81 -0.46 -13.09
C LYS A 194 9.14 -1.48 -14.18
N GLU A 195 9.67 -2.64 -13.81
CA GLU A 195 10.08 -3.68 -14.77
C GLU A 195 8.87 -4.23 -15.54
N LEU A 196 7.76 -4.51 -14.85
CA LEU A 196 6.51 -4.96 -15.47
C LEU A 196 5.89 -3.89 -16.39
N ALA A 197 5.94 -2.61 -15.99
CA ALA A 197 5.46 -1.51 -16.82
C ALA A 197 6.31 -1.33 -18.09
N GLN A 198 7.64 -1.51 -17.98
CA GLN A 198 8.55 -1.49 -19.12
C GLN A 198 8.26 -2.66 -20.08
N GLU A 199 8.04 -3.86 -19.54
CA GLU A 199 7.68 -5.03 -20.33
C GLU A 199 6.38 -4.81 -21.12
N ALA A 200 5.31 -4.39 -20.45
CA ALA A 200 4.03 -4.09 -21.10
C ALA A 200 4.17 -2.98 -22.17
N ALA A 201 4.96 -1.96 -21.89
CA ALA A 201 5.23 -0.87 -22.83
C ALA A 201 6.00 -1.33 -24.09
N MET A 202 6.98 -2.22 -23.93
CA MET A 202 7.73 -2.80 -25.06
C MET A 202 6.86 -3.73 -25.93
N GLN A 203 5.77 -4.26 -25.37
CA GLN A 203 4.76 -5.04 -26.08
C GLN A 203 3.62 -4.16 -26.65
N GLY A 204 3.59 -2.87 -26.31
CA GLY A 204 2.54 -1.94 -26.76
C GLY A 204 1.21 -2.17 -26.07
N ASP A 205 1.21 -2.94 -24.99
CA ASP A 205 0.02 -3.35 -24.28
C ASP A 205 -0.34 -2.30 -23.21
N GLN A 206 -1.09 -1.29 -23.64
CA GLN A 206 -1.61 -0.26 -22.76
C GLN A 206 -2.50 -0.83 -21.64
N LYS A 207 -3.21 -1.95 -21.90
CA LYS A 207 -4.10 -2.56 -20.90
C LYS A 207 -3.28 -3.22 -19.81
N ALA A 208 -2.26 -4.00 -20.18
CA ALA A 208 -1.33 -4.59 -19.22
C ALA A 208 -0.59 -3.51 -18.42
N ALA A 209 -0.12 -2.44 -19.08
CA ALA A 209 0.54 -1.32 -18.41
C ALA A 209 -0.39 -0.62 -17.39
N THR A 210 -1.67 -0.44 -17.73
CA THR A 210 -2.68 0.10 -16.80
C THR A 210 -2.95 -0.85 -15.64
N GLN A 211 -2.98 -2.16 -15.90
CA GLN A 211 -3.14 -3.18 -14.86
C GLN A 211 -1.97 -3.16 -13.87
N VAL A 212 -0.73 -3.05 -14.36
CA VAL A 212 0.47 -2.86 -13.52
C VAL A 212 0.34 -1.61 -12.67
N ALA A 213 -0.13 -0.50 -13.24
CA ALA A 213 -0.30 0.74 -12.49
C ALA A 213 -1.29 0.61 -11.32
N VAL A 214 -2.42 -0.06 -11.53
CA VAL A 214 -3.42 -0.25 -10.46
C VAL A 214 -2.90 -1.22 -9.40
N ILE A 215 -2.34 -2.38 -9.78
CA ILE A 215 -1.78 -3.35 -8.82
C ILE A 215 -0.64 -2.72 -8.01
N GLY A 216 0.28 -2.02 -8.70
CA GLY A 216 1.39 -1.33 -8.07
C GLY A 216 0.94 -0.26 -7.10
N SER A 217 -0.14 0.47 -7.42
CA SER A 217 -0.68 1.49 -6.51
C SER A 217 -1.22 0.89 -5.22
N ILE A 218 -1.87 -0.28 -5.28
CA ILE A 218 -2.40 -0.98 -4.11
C ILE A 218 -1.25 -1.37 -3.17
N GLY A 219 -0.20 -2.03 -3.70
CA GLY A 219 0.95 -2.45 -2.88
C GLY A 219 1.71 -1.27 -2.28
N LEU A 220 2.03 -0.27 -3.10
CA LEU A 220 2.74 0.93 -2.64
C LEU A 220 1.93 1.75 -1.62
N TYR A 221 0.61 1.84 -1.79
CA TYR A 221 -0.28 2.44 -0.79
C TYR A 221 -0.20 1.70 0.55
N LEU A 222 -0.25 0.37 0.54
CA LEU A 222 -0.14 -0.42 1.77
C LEU A 222 1.22 -0.19 2.45
N ASN A 223 2.31 -0.06 1.70
CA ASN A 223 3.60 0.30 2.29
C ASN A 223 3.59 1.70 2.91
N VAL A 224 3.02 2.70 2.22
CA VAL A 224 2.89 4.06 2.76
C VAL A 224 2.12 4.04 4.08
N LEU A 225 0.96 3.38 4.11
CA LEU A 225 0.16 3.29 5.31
C LEU A 225 0.91 2.59 6.45
N ASN A 226 1.54 1.45 6.17
CA ASN A 226 2.26 0.72 7.21
C ASN A 226 3.43 1.54 7.76
N ILE A 227 4.21 2.21 6.90
CA ILE A 227 5.27 3.12 7.34
C ILE A 227 4.68 4.24 8.21
N PHE A 228 3.55 4.83 7.81
CA PHE A 228 2.84 5.83 8.62
C PHE A 228 2.46 5.31 10.01
N LEU A 229 1.80 4.15 10.10
CA LEU A 229 1.41 3.59 11.39
C LEU A 229 2.63 3.24 12.25
N ILE A 230 3.70 2.70 11.66
CA ILE A 230 4.93 2.36 12.38
C ILE A 230 5.60 3.63 12.92
N VAL A 231 5.79 4.65 12.07
CA VAL A 231 6.39 5.92 12.49
C VAL A 231 5.54 6.58 13.57
N LEU A 232 4.21 6.61 13.39
CA LEU A 232 3.29 7.16 14.39
C LEU A 232 3.40 6.43 15.73
N ASN A 233 3.44 5.09 15.71
CA ASN A 233 3.63 4.28 16.92
C ASN A 233 4.98 4.55 17.60
N LEU A 234 6.07 4.71 16.84
CA LEU A 234 7.38 5.05 17.38
C LEU A 234 7.39 6.44 18.04
N LEU A 235 6.73 7.42 17.41
CA LEU A 235 6.58 8.77 17.98
C LEU A 235 5.72 8.76 19.24
N GLY A 236 4.60 8.03 19.23
CA GLY A 236 3.75 7.85 20.40
C GLY A 236 4.52 7.23 21.57
N PHE A 237 5.26 6.15 21.32
CA PHE A 237 6.09 5.49 22.33
C PHE A 237 7.15 6.43 22.92
N ALA A 238 7.87 7.18 22.07
CA ALA A 238 8.90 8.11 22.52
C ALA A 238 8.35 9.31 23.32
N SER A 239 7.06 9.61 23.20
CA SER A 239 6.41 10.70 23.95
C SER A 239 5.78 10.27 25.26
N SER A 240 5.55 8.96 25.44
CA SER A 240 4.94 8.39 26.64
C SER A 240 5.95 8.01 27.74
N ASP A 241 7.23 7.98 27.40
CA ASP A 241 8.38 7.78 28.32
C ASP A 241 9.02 9.13 28.71
#